data_AF-A0A972H7R7-F1
#
_entry.id   AF-A0A972H7R7-F1
#
_cell.length_a   1.000
_cell.length_b   1.000
_cell.length_c   1.000
_cell.angle_alpha   90.00
_cell.angle_beta   90.00
_cell.angle_gamma   90.00
#
_symmetry.space_group_name_H-M   'P 1'
#
loop_
_entity.id
_entity.type
_entity.pdbx_description
1 polymer ?
#
loop_
_entity_poly.entity_id
_entity_poly.type
_entity_poly.pdbx_seq_one_letter_code
_entity_poly.pdbx_strand_id
1 'polypeptide(L)'
;MTSLVFAISRLTRDLNLFVHEITESPSRLLYFLVLIPAIFDFRLLIFSLLFLVSIHTGRKDRFVTLTLILLNLFAVYLFDFSKAYIFSVNSATGKSVTLVNTNRSNIPAMLNLASNKHFEEGFSHALSYLKEKHYQKSLKLYNSLSQEYTDPRIDVNRGFLLAKLGMNNQAEKAFKRALETRALASAYYNLSILSADKLKFKEADDYFSEAVKLDFGGVTRFREKHKGSSILSLMYEQLNDSELFGYTLNRALKNFNPTKYNLYISLYALFVFLFIAFFSKRYKHRAIKCPKCGQVYCMNCERRIYWNGLCKNCYTCLVSFEADPSDRVRVILKSYEFTRKQKAYKTLMSFLIPGFLLMRGDRLIRPLTLFCLCILPFRTDFVTCQHIRTP
;
A
#
# COMPACT_ATOMS: atom_id res chain seq x y z
N MET A 1 12.64 -3.75 5.98
CA MET A 1 13.73 -3.12 6.76
C MET A 1 13.41 -3.01 8.25
N THR A 2 12.22 -2.53 8.63
CA THR A 2 11.80 -2.42 10.04
C THR A 2 11.90 -3.73 10.84
N SER A 3 11.33 -4.81 10.29
CA SER A 3 11.37 -6.16 10.88
C SER A 3 12.80 -6.68 11.10
N LEU A 4 13.70 -6.38 10.17
CA LEU A 4 15.09 -6.80 10.21
C LEU A 4 15.86 -6.08 11.32
N VAL A 5 15.77 -4.74 11.35
CA VAL A 5 16.43 -3.93 12.38
C VAL A 5 15.95 -4.33 13.77
N PHE A 6 14.63 -4.55 13.92
CA PHE A 6 14.05 -5.09 15.14
C PHE A 6 14.66 -6.44 15.52
N ALA A 7 14.71 -7.38 14.57
CA ALA A 7 15.19 -8.73 14.85
C ALA A 7 16.68 -8.75 15.21
N ILE A 8 17.52 -8.03 14.48
CA ILE A 8 18.96 -7.93 14.75
C ILE A 8 19.23 -7.26 16.10
N SER A 9 18.58 -6.11 16.36
CA SER A 9 18.71 -5.38 17.62
C SER A 9 18.38 -6.26 18.83
N ARG A 10 17.32 -7.07 18.72
CA ARG A 10 16.92 -7.97 19.80
C ARG A 10 17.83 -9.19 19.91
N LEU A 11 18.23 -9.79 18.80
CA LEU A 11 19.06 -11.00 18.78
C LEU A 11 20.45 -10.74 19.38
N THR A 12 21.06 -9.58 19.15
CA THR A 12 22.35 -9.21 19.78
C THR A 12 22.28 -9.25 21.31
N ARG A 13 21.13 -8.90 21.89
CA ARG A 13 20.90 -8.97 23.33
C ARG A 13 20.67 -10.39 23.81
N ASP A 14 19.98 -11.19 23.03
CA ASP A 14 19.57 -12.53 23.42
C ASP A 14 20.66 -13.59 23.09
N LEU A 15 21.71 -13.22 22.35
CA LEU A 15 22.84 -14.09 21.96
C LEU A 15 23.46 -14.85 23.14
N ASN A 16 23.78 -14.15 24.24
CA ASN A 16 24.36 -14.80 25.42
C ASN A 16 23.39 -15.79 26.10
N LEU A 17 22.08 -15.63 25.89
CA LEU A 17 21.08 -16.60 26.37
C LEU A 17 21.19 -17.88 25.54
N PHE A 18 21.23 -17.75 24.21
CA PHE A 18 21.41 -18.89 23.31
C PHE A 18 22.70 -19.65 23.58
N VAL A 19 23.83 -18.95 23.75
CA VAL A 19 25.12 -19.60 24.06
C VAL A 19 25.02 -20.44 25.32
N HIS A 20 24.47 -19.87 26.41
CA HIS A 20 24.29 -20.60 27.66
C HIS A 20 23.33 -21.80 27.52
N GLU A 21 22.25 -21.65 26.77
CA GLU A 21 21.28 -22.72 26.55
C GLU A 21 21.85 -23.89 25.71
N ILE A 22 22.70 -23.58 24.73
CA ILE A 22 23.40 -24.58 23.92
C ILE A 22 24.44 -25.32 24.76
N THR A 23 25.18 -24.62 25.63
CA THR A 23 26.15 -25.26 26.53
C THR A 23 25.49 -26.23 27.51
N GLU A 24 24.29 -25.89 28.01
CA GLU A 24 23.53 -26.74 28.92
C GLU A 24 22.82 -27.89 28.20
N SER A 25 22.44 -27.69 26.94
CA SER A 25 21.71 -28.70 26.15
C SER A 25 21.99 -28.53 24.65
N PRO A 26 22.89 -29.33 24.07
CA PRO A 26 23.34 -29.14 22.68
C PRO A 26 22.23 -29.34 21.65
N SER A 27 21.15 -30.06 21.99
CA SER A 27 19.97 -30.21 21.12
C SER A 27 19.28 -28.89 20.77
N ARG A 28 19.48 -27.83 21.56
CA ARG A 28 18.94 -26.49 21.25
C ARG A 28 19.61 -25.83 20.04
N LEU A 29 20.76 -26.34 19.59
CA LEU A 29 21.40 -25.91 18.35
C LEU A 29 20.50 -26.15 17.12
N LEU A 30 19.58 -27.12 17.20
CA LEU A 30 18.62 -27.42 16.13
C LEU A 30 17.70 -26.25 15.78
N TYR A 31 17.46 -25.29 16.69
CA TYR A 31 16.65 -24.10 16.39
C TYR A 31 17.28 -23.21 15.32
N PHE A 32 18.61 -23.27 15.17
CA PHE A 32 19.33 -22.48 14.17
C PHE A 32 19.24 -23.10 12.76
N LEU A 33 18.75 -24.33 12.60
CA LEU A 33 18.46 -24.90 11.28
C LEU A 33 17.44 -24.07 10.50
N VAL A 34 16.59 -23.31 11.21
CA VAL A 34 15.65 -22.35 10.61
C VAL A 34 16.39 -21.27 9.81
N LEU A 35 17.69 -21.04 10.01
CA LEU A 35 18.49 -20.11 9.19
C LEU A 35 18.96 -20.71 7.85
N ILE A 36 18.88 -22.01 7.62
CA ILE A 36 19.36 -22.62 6.35
C ILE A 36 18.65 -22.03 5.12
N PRO A 37 17.31 -21.88 5.11
CA PRO A 37 16.61 -21.24 3.98
C PRO A 37 17.02 -19.78 3.73
N ALA A 38 17.59 -19.10 4.73
CA ALA A 38 18.04 -17.72 4.60
C ALA A 38 19.21 -17.53 3.63
N ILE A 39 19.94 -18.61 3.30
CA ILE A 39 21.03 -18.60 2.31
C ILE A 39 20.47 -18.29 0.91
N PHE A 40 19.25 -18.72 0.62
CA PHE A 40 18.63 -18.58 -0.70
C PHE A 40 17.83 -17.29 -0.86
N ASP A 41 17.26 -16.76 0.23
CA ASP A 41 16.50 -15.50 0.18
C ASP A 41 16.62 -14.68 1.46
N PHE A 42 16.83 -13.39 1.27
CA PHE A 42 16.81 -12.41 2.34
C PHE A 42 15.44 -12.27 3.04
N ARG A 43 14.32 -12.52 2.35
CA ARG A 43 12.98 -12.53 2.96
C ARG A 43 12.81 -13.67 3.94
N LEU A 44 13.34 -14.85 3.60
CA LEU A 44 13.34 -16.02 4.48
C LEU A 44 14.18 -15.74 5.73
N LEU A 45 15.33 -15.07 5.59
CA LEU A 45 16.13 -14.60 6.72
C LEU A 45 15.30 -13.79 7.73
N ILE A 46 14.43 -12.88 7.27
CA ILE A 46 13.59 -12.08 8.16
C ILE A 46 12.66 -12.99 8.99
N PHE A 47 12.00 -13.97 8.36
CA PHE A 47 11.15 -14.92 9.07
C PHE A 47 11.96 -15.77 10.07
N SER A 48 13.14 -16.25 9.69
CA SER A 48 14.03 -17.01 10.56
C SER A 48 14.52 -16.20 11.77
N LEU A 49 14.86 -14.92 11.57
CA LEU A 49 15.30 -14.05 12.66
C LEU A 49 14.14 -13.71 13.61
N LEU A 50 12.93 -13.47 13.08
CA LEU A 50 11.74 -13.26 13.90
C LEU A 50 11.38 -14.51 14.72
N PHE A 51 11.60 -15.71 14.15
CA PHE A 51 11.51 -16.96 14.88
C PHE A 51 12.46 -17.01 16.06
N LEU A 52 13.76 -16.78 15.84
CA LEU A 52 14.76 -16.84 16.91
C LEU A 52 14.46 -15.83 18.02
N VAL A 53 14.07 -14.60 17.66
CA VAL A 53 13.65 -13.59 18.63
C VAL A 53 12.43 -14.02 19.44
N SER A 54 11.52 -14.80 18.87
CA SER A 54 10.31 -15.25 19.58
C SER A 54 10.59 -16.20 20.75
N ILE A 55 11.74 -16.90 20.76
CA ILE A 55 12.09 -17.92 21.76
C ILE A 55 12.19 -17.30 23.16
N HIS A 56 12.94 -16.20 23.28
CA HIS A 56 13.20 -15.53 24.58
C HIS A 56 12.23 -14.39 24.89
N THR A 57 11.24 -14.12 24.03
CA THR A 57 10.26 -13.06 24.26
C THR A 57 9.09 -13.51 25.15
N GLY A 58 8.49 -12.53 25.86
CA GLY A 58 7.29 -12.74 26.67
C GLY A 58 6.01 -12.87 25.83
N ARG A 59 4.88 -13.22 26.45
CA ARG A 59 3.61 -13.47 25.74
C ARG A 59 3.12 -12.30 24.87
N LYS A 60 3.28 -11.06 25.34
CA LYS A 60 2.88 -9.85 24.58
C LYS A 60 3.81 -9.58 23.40
N ASP A 61 5.10 -9.75 23.61
CA ASP A 61 6.15 -9.55 22.61
C ASP A 61 6.06 -10.60 21.47
N ARG A 62 5.64 -11.82 21.80
CA ARG A 62 5.36 -12.86 20.80
C ARG A 62 4.22 -12.50 19.86
N PHE A 63 3.17 -11.83 20.37
CA PHE A 63 2.10 -11.34 19.52
C PHE A 63 2.64 -10.34 18.48
N VAL A 64 3.52 -9.44 18.90
CA VAL A 64 4.21 -8.50 18.00
C VAL A 64 5.02 -9.24 16.93
N THR A 65 5.79 -10.29 17.29
CA THR A 65 6.53 -11.08 16.30
C THR A 65 5.62 -11.79 15.31
N LEU A 66 4.47 -12.31 15.75
CA LEU A 66 3.49 -12.95 14.87
C LEU A 66 2.82 -11.94 13.93
N THR A 67 2.45 -10.76 14.43
CA THR A 67 1.93 -9.66 13.59
C THR A 67 2.97 -9.22 12.56
N LEU A 68 4.25 -9.13 12.94
CA LEU A 68 5.34 -8.83 12.01
C LEU A 68 5.45 -9.89 10.92
N ILE A 69 5.35 -11.19 11.25
CA ILE A 69 5.34 -12.26 10.24
C ILE A 69 4.21 -12.07 9.23
N LEU A 70 2.98 -11.81 9.70
CA LEU A 70 1.84 -11.57 8.81
C LEU A 70 2.03 -10.32 7.93
N LEU A 71 2.58 -9.23 8.48
CA LEU A 71 2.89 -8.03 7.72
C LEU A 71 3.95 -8.26 6.63
N ASN A 72 5.03 -8.99 6.95
CA ASN A 72 6.04 -9.33 5.94
C ASN A 72 5.45 -10.26 4.86
N LEU A 73 4.57 -11.20 5.25
CA LEU A 73 3.87 -12.07 4.29
C LEU A 73 2.96 -11.26 3.36
N PHE A 74 2.17 -10.32 3.90
CA PHE A 74 1.36 -9.41 3.12
C PHE A 74 2.22 -8.58 2.15
N ALA A 75 3.37 -8.09 2.61
CA ALA A 75 4.29 -7.30 1.78
C ALA A 75 4.82 -8.08 0.56
N VAL A 76 5.02 -9.40 0.67
CA VAL A 76 5.42 -10.25 -0.47
C VAL A 76 4.37 -10.21 -1.57
N TYR A 77 3.10 -10.37 -1.22
CA TYR A 77 2.00 -10.34 -2.19
C TYR A 77 1.70 -8.93 -2.70
N LEU A 78 1.84 -7.91 -1.86
CA LEU A 78 1.70 -6.52 -2.27
C LEU A 78 2.73 -6.15 -3.35
N PHE A 79 3.97 -6.62 -3.23
CA PHE A 79 5.00 -6.41 -4.23
C PHE A 79 4.65 -7.09 -5.56
N ASP A 80 4.20 -8.34 -5.55
CA ASP A 80 3.74 -9.02 -6.77
C ASP A 80 2.54 -8.32 -7.41
N PHE A 81 1.59 -7.87 -6.59
CA PHE A 81 0.44 -7.12 -7.05
C PHE A 81 0.87 -5.79 -7.70
N SER A 82 1.84 -5.09 -7.10
CA SER A 82 2.36 -3.84 -7.66
C SER A 82 3.00 -4.04 -9.04
N LYS A 83 3.69 -5.17 -9.26
CA LYS A 83 4.21 -5.55 -10.58
C LYS A 83 3.08 -5.80 -11.57
N ALA A 84 2.07 -6.57 -11.18
CA ALA A 84 0.89 -6.83 -12.02
C ALA A 84 0.14 -5.53 -12.38
N TYR A 85 0.05 -4.60 -11.43
CA TYR A 85 -0.55 -3.28 -11.63
C TYR A 85 0.26 -2.42 -12.61
N ILE A 86 1.57 -2.26 -12.38
CA ILE A 86 2.46 -1.50 -13.26
C ILE A 86 2.45 -2.09 -14.68
N PHE A 87 2.47 -3.42 -14.79
CA PHE A 87 2.37 -4.10 -16.08
C PHE A 87 1.03 -3.84 -16.77
N SER A 88 -0.08 -3.87 -16.01
CA SER A 88 -1.42 -3.60 -16.55
C SER A 88 -1.54 -2.16 -17.06
N VAL A 89 -1.00 -1.18 -16.34
CA VAL A 89 -0.95 0.23 -16.77
C VAL A 89 -0.10 0.40 -18.03
N ASN A 90 1.07 -0.26 -18.09
CA ASN A 90 2.01 -0.13 -19.21
C ASN A 90 1.71 -1.03 -20.40
N SER A 91 0.73 -1.93 -20.29
CA SER A 91 0.27 -2.74 -21.41
C SER A 91 -0.24 -1.84 -22.55
N ALA A 92 -0.13 -2.31 -23.79
CA ALA A 92 -0.53 -1.52 -24.97
C ALA A 92 -1.97 -0.99 -24.86
N THR A 93 -2.89 -1.81 -24.35
CA THR A 93 -4.30 -1.48 -24.11
C THR A 93 -4.48 -0.54 -22.91
N GLY A 94 -3.88 -0.84 -21.76
CA GLY A 94 -3.98 0.00 -20.55
C GLY A 94 -3.43 1.40 -20.76
N LYS A 95 -2.29 1.51 -21.44
CA LYS A 95 -1.69 2.79 -21.83
C LYS A 95 -2.59 3.54 -22.81
N SER A 96 -3.19 2.84 -23.78
CA SER A 96 -4.09 3.44 -24.77
C SER A 96 -5.34 4.06 -24.14
N VAL A 97 -6.01 3.32 -23.24
CA VAL A 97 -7.18 3.81 -22.50
C VAL A 97 -6.81 5.06 -21.67
N THR A 98 -5.69 5.01 -20.96
CA THR A 98 -5.26 6.12 -20.11
C THR A 98 -4.89 7.38 -20.91
N LEU A 99 -4.13 7.23 -22.00
CA LEU A 99 -3.64 8.37 -22.79
C LEU A 99 -4.74 9.13 -23.52
N VAL A 100 -5.77 8.43 -24.02
CA VAL A 100 -6.92 9.08 -24.65
C VAL A 100 -7.69 9.90 -23.63
N ASN A 101 -8.05 9.33 -22.49
CA ASN A 101 -8.89 10.00 -21.51
C ASN A 101 -8.15 11.13 -20.76
N THR A 102 -6.82 11.10 -20.70
CA THR A 102 -6.01 12.20 -20.14
C THR A 102 -5.60 13.26 -21.17
N ASN A 103 -6.13 13.21 -22.39
CA ASN A 103 -5.83 14.15 -23.49
C ASN A 103 -4.33 14.20 -23.86
N ARG A 104 -3.58 13.11 -23.68
CA ARG A 104 -2.14 13.05 -24.00
C ARG A 104 -1.85 12.54 -25.40
N SER A 105 -2.52 11.46 -25.82
CA SER A 105 -2.32 10.89 -27.17
C SER A 105 -3.48 9.96 -27.54
N ASN A 106 -3.89 10.01 -28.81
CA ASN A 106 -4.97 9.19 -29.35
C ASN A 106 -4.47 8.04 -30.25
N ILE A 107 -3.28 8.18 -30.83
CA ILE A 107 -2.70 7.23 -31.79
C ILE A 107 -2.61 5.80 -31.22
N PRO A 108 -2.10 5.56 -29.99
CA PRO A 108 -2.01 4.20 -29.46
C PRO A 108 -3.37 3.51 -29.38
N ALA A 109 -4.43 4.25 -29.06
CA ALA A 109 -5.77 3.71 -28.94
C ALA A 109 -6.40 3.33 -30.28
N MET A 110 -6.11 4.07 -31.35
CA MET A 110 -6.61 3.74 -32.69
C MET A 110 -5.99 2.46 -33.25
N LEU A 111 -4.77 2.11 -32.80
CA LEU A 111 -4.02 0.93 -33.26
C LEU A 111 -4.26 -0.29 -32.37
N ASN A 112 -4.32 -0.10 -31.04
CA ASN A 112 -4.26 -1.21 -30.08
C ASN A 112 -5.59 -1.58 -29.43
N LEU A 113 -6.62 -0.73 -29.51
CA LEU A 113 -7.92 -1.02 -28.90
C LEU A 113 -8.89 -1.65 -29.90
N ALA A 114 -9.75 -2.52 -29.38
CA ALA A 114 -10.86 -3.12 -30.11
C ALA A 114 -12.17 -2.81 -29.38
N SER A 115 -13.26 -2.63 -30.13
CA SER A 115 -14.57 -2.23 -29.56
C SER A 115 -15.27 -3.30 -28.73
N ASN A 116 -14.91 -4.58 -28.89
CA ASN A 116 -15.78 -5.70 -28.49
C ASN A 116 -15.33 -6.43 -27.22
N LYS A 117 -14.50 -5.81 -26.36
CA LYS A 117 -13.94 -6.51 -25.17
C LYS A 117 -14.43 -5.96 -23.84
N HIS A 118 -14.24 -4.67 -23.63
CA HIS A 118 -14.57 -3.97 -22.39
C HIS A 118 -15.11 -2.58 -22.72
N PHE A 119 -16.08 -2.11 -21.94
CA PHE A 119 -16.66 -0.78 -22.09
C PHE A 119 -15.58 0.30 -22.19
N GLU A 120 -14.60 0.29 -21.29
CA GLU A 120 -13.54 1.31 -21.22
C GLU A 120 -12.65 1.28 -22.47
N GLU A 121 -12.34 0.09 -22.98
CA GLU A 121 -11.53 -0.08 -24.19
C GLU A 121 -12.31 0.40 -25.42
N GLY A 122 -13.56 -0.02 -25.58
CA GLY A 122 -14.39 0.38 -26.71
C GLY A 122 -14.72 1.88 -26.67
N PHE A 123 -15.08 2.41 -25.50
CA PHE A 123 -15.36 3.84 -25.30
C PHE A 123 -14.13 4.69 -25.63
N SER A 124 -12.95 4.30 -25.15
CA SER A 124 -11.69 5.00 -25.42
C SER A 124 -11.26 4.87 -26.89
N HIS A 125 -11.57 3.74 -27.53
CA HIS A 125 -11.32 3.52 -28.96
C HIS A 125 -12.23 4.42 -29.83
N ALA A 126 -13.51 4.54 -29.49
CA ALA A 126 -14.41 5.45 -30.18
C ALA A 126 -14.02 6.92 -29.96
N LEU A 127 -13.63 7.26 -28.73
CA LEU A 127 -13.18 8.60 -28.34
C LEU A 127 -11.89 9.03 -29.06
N SER A 128 -10.96 8.10 -29.32
CA SER A 128 -9.73 8.43 -30.05
C SER A 128 -10.03 8.89 -31.49
N TYR A 129 -10.90 8.20 -32.21
CA TYR A 129 -11.36 8.63 -33.55
C TYR A 129 -12.18 9.92 -33.52
N LEU A 130 -12.95 10.18 -32.45
CA LEU A 130 -13.66 11.45 -32.27
C LEU A 130 -12.67 12.61 -32.22
N LYS A 131 -11.60 12.47 -31.41
CA LYS A 131 -10.58 13.51 -31.23
C LYS A 131 -9.73 13.76 -32.48
N GLU A 132 -9.46 12.70 -33.24
CA GLU A 132 -8.78 12.78 -34.54
C GLU A 132 -9.72 13.14 -35.70
N LYS A 133 -10.95 13.57 -35.40
CA LYS A 133 -11.96 14.06 -36.37
C LYS A 133 -12.41 13.03 -37.41
N HIS A 134 -12.17 11.74 -37.18
CA HIS A 134 -12.69 10.65 -37.99
C HIS A 134 -14.14 10.32 -37.59
N TYR A 135 -15.04 11.30 -37.78
CA TYR A 135 -16.38 11.28 -37.18
C TYR A 135 -17.24 10.09 -37.59
N GLN A 136 -17.23 9.71 -38.87
CA GLN A 136 -18.01 8.56 -39.35
C GLN A 136 -17.57 7.25 -38.70
N LYS A 137 -16.25 7.04 -38.56
CA LYS A 137 -15.70 5.84 -37.93
C LYS A 137 -16.00 5.81 -36.44
N SER A 138 -15.83 6.95 -35.76
CA SER A 138 -16.18 7.09 -34.34
C SER A 138 -17.67 6.83 -34.09
N LEU A 139 -18.56 7.37 -34.93
CA LEU A 139 -20.01 7.20 -34.80
C LEU A 139 -20.42 5.73 -34.96
N LYS A 140 -19.81 5.00 -35.91
CA LYS A 140 -20.01 3.55 -36.04
C LYS A 140 -19.64 2.81 -34.76
N LEU A 141 -18.50 3.13 -34.15
CA LEU A 141 -18.05 2.51 -32.90
C LEU A 141 -19.00 2.82 -31.74
N TYR A 142 -19.43 4.07 -31.57
CA TYR A 142 -20.39 4.41 -30.52
C TYR A 142 -21.78 3.82 -30.75
N ASN A 143 -22.23 3.68 -32.00
CA ASN A 143 -23.48 2.96 -32.30
C ASN A 143 -23.37 1.50 -31.87
N SER A 144 -22.23 0.84 -32.15
CA SER A 144 -21.97 -0.53 -31.66
C SER A 144 -21.98 -0.59 -30.13
N LEU A 145 -21.31 0.36 -29.45
CA LEU A 145 -21.30 0.40 -27.98
C LEU A 145 -22.68 0.61 -27.38
N SER A 146 -23.53 1.43 -28.01
CA SER A 146 -24.89 1.69 -27.52
C SER A 146 -25.82 0.49 -27.59
N GLN A 147 -25.47 -0.56 -28.35
CA GLN A 147 -26.22 -1.81 -28.39
C GLN A 147 -25.92 -2.72 -27.19
N GLU A 148 -24.74 -2.56 -26.58
CA GLU A 148 -24.26 -3.43 -25.49
C GLU A 148 -24.33 -2.72 -24.13
N TYR A 149 -24.12 -1.40 -24.11
CA TYR A 149 -24.01 -0.61 -22.88
C TYR A 149 -24.99 0.56 -22.86
N THR A 150 -25.70 0.70 -21.75
CA THR A 150 -26.57 1.85 -21.46
C THR A 150 -25.80 2.87 -20.62
N ASP A 151 -24.99 3.71 -21.27
CA ASP A 151 -24.28 4.81 -20.63
C ASP A 151 -24.60 6.15 -21.33
N PRO A 152 -25.08 7.18 -20.62
CA PRO A 152 -25.50 8.45 -21.20
C PRO A 152 -24.36 9.19 -21.92
N ARG A 153 -23.10 8.94 -21.55
CA ARG A 153 -21.92 9.51 -22.20
C ARG A 153 -21.76 9.01 -23.62
N ILE A 154 -22.22 7.78 -23.92
CA ILE A 154 -22.27 7.27 -25.29
C ILE A 154 -23.18 8.18 -26.12
N ASP A 155 -24.38 8.49 -25.63
CA ASP A 155 -25.34 9.33 -26.36
C ASP A 155 -24.88 10.78 -26.48
N VAL A 156 -24.19 11.34 -25.47
CA VAL A 156 -23.51 12.65 -25.62
C VAL A 156 -22.49 12.61 -26.75
N ASN A 157 -21.60 11.61 -26.76
CA ASN A 157 -20.56 11.54 -27.79
C ASN A 157 -21.13 11.25 -29.18
N ARG A 158 -22.22 10.46 -29.29
CA ARG A 158 -22.97 10.28 -30.53
C ARG A 158 -23.60 11.59 -30.98
N GLY A 159 -24.23 12.35 -30.08
CA GLY A 159 -24.80 13.66 -30.37
C GLY A 159 -23.76 14.64 -30.88
N PHE A 160 -22.59 14.69 -30.25
CA PHE A 160 -21.44 15.48 -30.71
C PHE A 160 -21.07 15.12 -32.16
N LEU A 161 -20.93 13.82 -32.45
CA LEU A 161 -20.54 13.33 -33.77
C LEU A 161 -21.59 13.62 -34.84
N LEU A 162 -22.87 13.44 -34.51
CA LEU A 162 -23.99 13.74 -35.40
C LEU A 162 -24.05 15.23 -35.76
N ALA A 163 -23.85 16.11 -34.79
CA ALA A 163 -23.79 17.55 -35.05
C ALA A 163 -22.59 17.92 -35.94
N LYS A 164 -21.42 17.31 -35.72
CA LYS A 164 -20.24 17.50 -36.59
C LYS A 164 -20.43 16.97 -38.02
N LEU A 165 -21.39 16.06 -38.22
CA LEU A 165 -21.80 15.55 -39.53
C LEU A 165 -22.99 16.34 -40.13
N GLY A 166 -23.44 17.43 -39.50
CA GLY A 166 -24.57 18.26 -39.95
C GLY A 166 -25.95 17.69 -39.65
N MET A 167 -26.03 16.60 -38.89
CA MET A 167 -27.28 15.90 -38.56
C MET A 167 -27.89 16.46 -37.27
N ASN A 168 -28.11 17.78 -37.20
CA ASN A 168 -28.45 18.52 -35.96
C ASN A 168 -29.72 18.00 -35.25
N ASN A 169 -30.74 17.58 -36.00
CA ASN A 169 -31.97 17.02 -35.41
C ASN A 169 -31.74 15.66 -34.74
N GLN A 170 -30.82 14.85 -35.27
CA GLN A 170 -30.46 13.57 -34.64
C GLN A 170 -29.54 13.81 -33.44
N ALA A 171 -28.66 14.81 -33.52
CA ALA A 171 -27.82 15.21 -32.40
C ALA A 171 -28.66 15.66 -31.19
N GLU A 172 -29.67 16.51 -31.42
CA GLU A 172 -30.59 16.96 -30.37
C GLU A 172 -31.32 15.78 -29.70
N LYS A 173 -31.80 14.81 -30.48
CA LYS A 173 -32.41 13.58 -29.95
C LYS A 173 -31.43 12.77 -29.11
N ALA A 174 -30.17 12.65 -29.53
CA ALA A 174 -29.15 11.93 -28.79
C ALA A 174 -28.84 12.62 -27.44
N PHE A 175 -28.69 13.94 -27.42
CA PHE A 175 -28.47 14.67 -26.17
C PHE A 175 -29.67 14.56 -25.21
N LYS A 176 -30.90 14.65 -25.73
CA LYS A 176 -32.11 14.44 -24.92
C LYS A 176 -32.17 13.02 -24.35
N ARG A 177 -31.82 12.00 -25.13
CA ARG A 177 -31.74 10.61 -24.65
C ARG A 177 -30.68 10.43 -23.55
N ALA A 178 -29.52 11.08 -23.66
CA ALA A 178 -28.53 11.05 -22.58
C ALA A 178 -29.12 11.59 -21.26
N LEU A 179 -29.91 12.67 -21.33
CA LEU A 179 -30.57 13.28 -20.18
C LEU A 179 -31.70 12.43 -19.58
N GLU A 180 -32.36 11.59 -20.38
CA GLU A 180 -33.34 10.60 -19.88
C GLU A 180 -32.67 9.57 -18.95
N THR A 181 -31.41 9.22 -19.20
CA THR A 181 -30.65 8.30 -18.35
C THR A 181 -29.96 9.00 -17.19
N ARG A 182 -29.27 10.12 -17.43
CA ARG A 182 -28.60 10.91 -16.38
C ARG A 182 -28.38 12.34 -16.84
N ALA A 183 -28.71 13.30 -15.98
CA ALA A 183 -28.36 14.70 -16.18
C ALA A 183 -26.83 14.86 -16.33
N LEU A 184 -26.42 15.46 -17.45
CA LEU A 184 -25.03 15.70 -17.81
C LEU A 184 -24.86 17.15 -18.24
N ALA A 185 -23.91 17.86 -17.62
CA ALA A 185 -23.63 19.25 -17.96
C ALA A 185 -23.26 19.41 -19.45
N SER A 186 -22.52 18.45 -20.01
CA SER A 186 -22.17 18.41 -21.43
C SER A 186 -23.39 18.28 -22.36
N ALA A 187 -24.38 17.48 -22.00
CA ALA A 187 -25.60 17.30 -22.79
C ALA A 187 -26.43 18.58 -22.81
N TYR A 188 -26.64 19.20 -21.64
CA TYR A 188 -27.32 20.49 -21.54
C TYR A 188 -26.58 21.61 -22.28
N TYR A 189 -25.26 21.69 -22.12
CA TYR A 189 -24.44 22.67 -22.84
C TYR A 189 -24.53 22.47 -24.36
N ASN A 190 -24.49 21.23 -24.84
CA ASN A 190 -24.61 20.97 -26.26
C ASN A 190 -26.01 21.32 -26.81
N LEU A 191 -27.06 21.07 -26.04
CA LEU A 191 -28.41 21.50 -26.38
C LEU A 191 -28.53 23.02 -26.42
N SER A 192 -27.92 23.75 -25.48
CA SER A 192 -27.94 25.22 -25.52
C SER A 192 -27.30 25.76 -26.79
N ILE A 193 -26.17 25.17 -27.19
CA ILE A 193 -25.46 25.53 -28.42
C ILE A 193 -26.31 25.24 -29.66
N LEU A 194 -26.96 24.07 -29.75
CA LEU A 194 -27.85 23.74 -30.87
C LEU A 194 -29.13 24.59 -30.91
N SER A 195 -29.70 24.95 -29.75
CA SER A 195 -30.88 25.83 -29.69
C SER A 195 -30.53 27.26 -30.10
N ALA A 196 -29.35 27.76 -29.71
CA ALA A 196 -28.87 29.07 -30.14
C ALA A 196 -28.64 29.12 -31.67
N ASP A 197 -28.07 28.07 -32.26
CA ASP A 197 -27.91 27.92 -33.71
C ASP A 197 -29.25 27.96 -34.46
N LYS A 198 -30.32 27.49 -33.81
CA LYS A 198 -31.71 27.55 -34.31
C LYS A 198 -32.44 28.86 -33.97
N LEU A 199 -31.75 29.88 -33.45
CA LEU A 199 -32.30 31.16 -32.99
C LEU A 199 -33.36 31.04 -31.88
N LYS A 200 -33.34 29.93 -31.13
CA LYS A 200 -34.23 29.69 -29.99
C LYS A 200 -33.56 30.12 -28.69
N PHE A 201 -33.34 31.42 -28.53
CA PHE A 201 -32.50 31.96 -27.46
C PHE A 201 -33.01 31.63 -26.05
N LYS A 202 -34.33 31.61 -25.82
CA LYS A 202 -34.89 31.26 -24.51
C LYS A 202 -34.57 29.81 -24.11
N GLU A 203 -34.83 28.85 -25.00
CA GLU A 203 -34.46 27.44 -24.76
C GLU A 203 -32.96 27.28 -24.57
N ALA A 204 -32.16 28.04 -25.32
CA ALA A 204 -30.71 28.02 -25.17
C ALA A 204 -30.24 28.48 -23.78
N ASP A 205 -30.79 29.60 -23.28
CA ASP A 205 -30.49 30.11 -21.94
C ASP A 205 -30.92 29.15 -20.83
N ASP A 206 -32.10 28.53 -20.97
CA ASP A 206 -32.59 27.54 -20.02
C ASP A 206 -31.64 26.34 -19.94
N TYR A 207 -31.25 25.77 -21.10
CA TYR A 207 -30.30 24.66 -21.14
C TYR A 207 -28.91 25.05 -20.64
N PHE A 208 -28.42 26.24 -20.98
CA PHE A 208 -27.11 26.70 -20.52
C PHE A 208 -27.08 26.87 -19.00
N SER A 209 -28.17 27.40 -18.44
CA SER A 209 -28.35 27.54 -16.99
C SER A 209 -28.29 26.19 -16.27
N GLU A 210 -28.95 25.15 -16.81
CA GLU A 210 -28.87 23.80 -16.25
C GLU A 210 -27.47 23.20 -16.35
N ALA A 211 -26.76 23.40 -17.46
CA ALA A 211 -25.37 22.94 -17.59
C ALA A 211 -24.45 23.54 -16.51
N VAL A 212 -24.59 24.85 -16.26
CA VAL A 212 -23.82 25.57 -15.25
C VAL A 212 -24.18 25.15 -13.83
N LYS A 213 -25.47 24.89 -13.54
CA LYS A 213 -25.90 24.37 -12.24
C LYS A 213 -25.26 23.01 -11.92
N LEU A 214 -25.10 22.15 -12.94
CA LEU A 214 -24.49 20.83 -12.76
C LEU A 214 -22.97 20.87 -12.64
N ASP A 215 -22.29 21.66 -13.47
CA ASP A 215 -20.82 21.76 -13.46
C ASP A 215 -20.33 23.12 -13.97
N PHE A 216 -20.45 24.14 -13.12
CA PHE A 216 -19.94 25.49 -13.42
C PHE A 216 -18.45 25.48 -13.79
N GLY A 217 -17.64 24.72 -13.05
CA GLY A 217 -16.19 24.68 -13.22
C GLY A 217 -15.79 24.08 -14.57
N GLY A 218 -16.40 22.95 -14.94
CA GLY A 218 -16.17 22.27 -16.22
C GLY A 218 -16.66 23.08 -17.41
N VAL A 219 -17.87 23.65 -17.34
CA VAL A 219 -18.43 24.49 -18.41
C VAL A 219 -17.58 25.74 -18.62
N THR A 220 -17.19 26.43 -17.55
CA THR A 220 -16.36 27.65 -17.64
C THR A 220 -14.98 27.33 -18.22
N ARG A 221 -14.31 26.29 -17.71
CA ARG A 221 -13.00 25.85 -18.23
C ARG A 221 -13.09 25.47 -19.70
N PHE A 222 -14.16 24.79 -20.11
CA PHE A 222 -14.39 24.43 -21.51
C PHE A 222 -14.56 25.66 -22.39
N ARG A 223 -15.40 26.63 -21.99
CA ARG A 223 -15.63 27.86 -22.74
C ARG A 223 -14.37 28.70 -22.87
N GLU A 224 -13.60 28.88 -21.80
CA GLU A 224 -12.33 29.61 -21.85
C GLU A 224 -11.33 28.95 -22.80
N LYS A 225 -11.23 27.61 -22.78
CA LYS A 225 -10.36 26.87 -23.71
C LYS A 225 -10.75 27.07 -25.18
N HIS A 226 -12.03 27.34 -25.47
CA HIS A 226 -12.54 27.51 -26.84
C HIS A 226 -12.90 28.98 -27.16
N LYS A 227 -12.44 29.93 -26.34
CA LYS A 227 -12.69 31.36 -26.54
C LYS A 227 -12.14 31.80 -27.89
N GLY A 228 -12.98 32.47 -28.69
CA GLY A 228 -12.61 32.93 -30.03
C GLY A 228 -12.68 31.86 -31.14
N SER A 229 -13.16 30.65 -30.86
CA SER A 229 -13.44 29.67 -31.91
C SER A 229 -14.64 30.10 -32.76
N SER A 230 -14.45 30.20 -34.08
CA SER A 230 -15.54 30.44 -35.05
C SER A 230 -16.39 29.20 -35.34
N ILE A 231 -16.02 28.04 -34.76
CA ILE A 231 -16.66 26.75 -34.98
C ILE A 231 -17.55 26.41 -33.78
N LEU A 232 -18.72 25.80 -34.06
CA LEU A 232 -19.62 25.20 -33.08
C LEU A 232 -18.81 24.33 -32.08
N SER A 233 -18.61 24.86 -30.88
CA SER A 233 -17.78 24.23 -29.84
C SER A 233 -18.66 23.42 -28.93
N LEU A 234 -18.65 22.10 -29.13
CA LEU A 234 -19.46 21.13 -28.39
C LEU A 234 -18.58 20.37 -27.39
N MET A 235 -19.16 20.02 -26.24
CA MET A 235 -18.55 19.18 -25.23
C MET A 235 -18.71 17.69 -25.60
N TYR A 236 -17.73 16.89 -25.22
CA TYR A 236 -17.78 15.44 -25.29
C TYR A 236 -17.27 14.85 -23.97
N GLU A 237 -17.63 13.62 -23.70
CA GLU A 237 -17.40 12.90 -22.44
C GLU A 237 -16.16 12.00 -22.50
N GLN A 238 -15.56 11.79 -21.34
CA GLN A 238 -14.36 10.96 -21.11
C GLN A 238 -14.61 10.03 -19.92
N LEU A 239 -13.77 9.00 -19.78
CA LEU A 239 -13.68 8.24 -18.53
C LEU A 239 -13.01 9.12 -17.47
N ASN A 240 -13.52 9.07 -16.24
CA ASN A 240 -12.95 9.79 -15.12
C ASN A 240 -11.78 9.01 -14.49
N ASP A 241 -11.00 9.67 -13.62
CA ASP A 241 -9.83 9.05 -12.99
C ASP A 241 -10.16 7.82 -12.14
N SER A 242 -11.36 7.79 -11.52
CA SER A 242 -11.80 6.66 -10.70
C SER A 242 -12.12 5.43 -11.55
N GLU A 243 -12.68 5.62 -12.74
CA GLU A 243 -12.96 4.55 -13.71
C GLU A 243 -11.68 4.04 -14.33
N LEU A 244 -10.73 4.93 -14.66
CA LEU A 244 -9.40 4.54 -15.13
C LEU A 244 -8.66 3.71 -14.07
N PHE A 245 -8.73 4.13 -12.81
CA PHE A 245 -8.19 3.37 -11.69
C PHE A 245 -8.89 2.02 -11.55
N GLY A 246 -10.22 1.97 -11.58
CA GLY A 246 -11.00 0.74 -11.49
C GLY A 246 -10.69 -0.25 -12.61
N TYR A 247 -10.61 0.22 -13.86
CA TYR A 247 -10.23 -0.58 -15.01
C TYR A 247 -8.83 -1.19 -14.87
N THR A 248 -7.83 -0.36 -14.51
CA THR A 248 -6.44 -0.82 -14.32
C THR A 248 -6.31 -1.78 -13.15
N LEU A 249 -7.01 -1.52 -12.04
CA LEU A 249 -7.07 -2.37 -10.86
C LEU A 249 -7.68 -3.73 -11.18
N ASN A 250 -8.84 -3.77 -11.84
CA ASN A 250 -9.51 -5.01 -12.23
C ASN A 250 -8.63 -5.85 -13.17
N ARG A 251 -7.93 -5.21 -14.10
CA ARG A 251 -6.96 -5.88 -14.97
C ARG A 251 -5.78 -6.45 -14.17
N ALA A 252 -5.26 -5.69 -13.21
CA ALA A 252 -4.18 -6.13 -12.34
C ALA A 252 -4.59 -7.33 -11.49
N LEU A 253 -5.81 -7.32 -10.93
CA LEU A 253 -6.37 -8.43 -10.15
C LEU A 253 -6.55 -9.70 -11.00
N LYS A 254 -7.05 -9.57 -12.24
CA LYS A 254 -7.19 -10.72 -13.16
C LYS A 254 -5.85 -11.31 -13.57
N ASN A 255 -4.84 -10.47 -13.77
CA ASN A 255 -3.50 -10.89 -14.18
C ASN A 255 -2.60 -11.21 -12.98
N PHE A 256 -3.11 -11.08 -11.75
CA PHE A 256 -2.33 -11.35 -10.56
C PHE A 256 -2.07 -12.84 -10.44
N ASN A 257 -0.82 -13.24 -10.64
CA ASN A 257 -0.39 -14.61 -10.51
C ASN A 257 0.83 -14.70 -9.58
N PRO A 258 0.67 -15.16 -8.33
CA PRO A 258 1.78 -15.28 -7.42
C PRO A 258 2.76 -16.35 -7.92
N THR A 259 4.06 -16.03 -7.87
CA THR A 259 5.09 -16.97 -8.32
C THR A 259 5.13 -18.23 -7.43
N LYS A 260 5.50 -19.40 -8.00
CA LYS A 260 5.76 -20.63 -7.20
C LYS A 260 6.70 -20.38 -6.04
N TYR A 261 7.68 -19.50 -6.26
CA TYR A 261 8.62 -19.09 -5.25
C TYR A 261 7.98 -18.34 -4.08
N ASN A 262 7.03 -17.44 -4.34
CA ASN A 262 6.29 -16.76 -3.28
C ASN A 262 5.36 -17.72 -2.52
N LEU A 263 4.82 -18.75 -3.17
CA LEU A 263 4.12 -19.83 -2.45
C LEU A 263 5.06 -20.56 -1.47
N TYR A 264 6.31 -20.84 -1.87
CA TYR A 264 7.31 -21.41 -0.96
C TYR A 264 7.59 -20.49 0.24
N ILE A 265 7.76 -19.18 0.02
CA ILE A 265 7.91 -18.22 1.12
C ILE A 265 6.69 -18.26 2.06
N SER A 266 5.48 -18.36 1.52
CA SER A 266 4.26 -18.42 2.32
C SER A 266 4.16 -19.69 3.16
N LEU A 267 4.53 -20.84 2.59
CA LEU A 267 4.59 -22.11 3.34
C LEU A 267 5.63 -22.04 4.46
N TYR A 268 6.78 -21.44 4.19
CA TYR A 268 7.82 -21.25 5.20
C TYR A 268 7.40 -20.26 6.30
N ALA A 269 6.78 -19.14 5.93
CA ALA A 269 6.23 -18.18 6.88
C ALA A 269 5.14 -18.81 7.76
N LEU A 270 4.28 -19.66 7.18
CA LEU A 270 3.26 -20.42 7.90
C LEU A 270 3.90 -21.45 8.85
N PHE A 271 4.93 -22.18 8.39
CA PHE A 271 5.70 -23.08 9.24
C PHE A 271 6.28 -22.34 10.45
N VAL A 272 6.96 -21.21 10.22
CA VAL A 272 7.50 -20.37 11.30
C VAL A 272 6.38 -19.87 12.22
N PHE A 273 5.27 -19.38 11.67
CA PHE A 273 4.13 -18.89 12.44
C PHE A 273 3.55 -19.95 13.37
N LEU A 274 3.26 -21.14 12.84
CA LEU A 274 2.72 -22.27 13.60
C LEU A 274 3.73 -22.75 14.64
N PHE A 275 5.00 -22.80 14.28
CA PHE A 275 6.06 -23.21 15.20
C PHE A 275 6.15 -22.24 16.38
N ILE A 276 6.18 -20.92 16.15
CA ILE A 276 6.15 -19.92 17.23
C ILE A 276 4.90 -20.08 18.10
N ALA A 277 3.73 -20.24 17.48
CA ALA A 277 2.46 -20.38 18.19
C ALA A 277 2.44 -21.62 19.11
N PHE A 278 2.92 -22.77 18.62
CA PHE A 278 2.86 -24.05 19.32
C PHE A 278 3.99 -24.25 20.34
N PHE A 279 5.23 -23.96 19.96
CA PHE A 279 6.42 -24.19 20.80
C PHE A 279 6.43 -23.29 22.05
N SER A 280 5.72 -22.16 21.98
CA SER A 280 5.56 -21.19 23.06
C SER A 280 5.03 -21.76 24.38
N LYS A 281 4.28 -22.88 24.34
CA LYS A 281 3.71 -23.55 25.51
C LYS A 281 4.64 -24.58 26.16
N ARG A 282 5.62 -25.11 25.42
CA ARG A 282 6.50 -26.20 25.89
C ARG A 282 7.86 -25.71 26.40
N TYR A 283 8.23 -24.47 26.13
CA TYR A 283 9.54 -23.91 26.51
C TYR A 283 9.57 -23.38 27.96
N LYS A 284 9.65 -24.29 28.94
CA LYS A 284 9.61 -23.95 30.39
C LYS A 284 10.98 -23.61 31.01
N HIS A 285 12.07 -24.16 30.47
CA HIS A 285 13.43 -24.04 31.05
C HIS A 285 14.32 -23.09 30.24
N ARG A 286 13.87 -21.83 30.10
CA ARG A 286 14.62 -20.79 29.38
C ARG A 286 15.69 -20.14 30.27
N ALA A 287 16.79 -19.74 29.65
CA ALA A 287 17.78 -18.87 30.26
C ALA A 287 17.24 -17.44 30.37
N ILE A 288 17.55 -16.78 31.48
CA ILE A 288 17.10 -15.44 31.83
C ILE A 288 18.32 -14.64 32.29
N LYS A 289 18.30 -13.32 32.02
CA LYS A 289 19.28 -12.37 32.55
C LYS A 289 18.74 -11.75 33.84
N CYS A 290 19.53 -11.78 34.89
CA CYS A 290 19.23 -11.03 36.11
C CYS A 290 19.13 -9.52 35.79
N PRO A 291 18.03 -8.83 36.13
CA PRO A 291 17.83 -7.43 35.78
C PRO A 291 18.80 -6.48 36.51
N LYS A 292 19.41 -6.92 37.63
CA LYS A 292 20.31 -6.11 38.46
C LYS A 292 21.78 -6.26 38.08
N CYS A 293 22.27 -7.49 37.93
CA CYS A 293 23.70 -7.74 37.66
C CYS A 293 24.00 -8.25 36.25
N GLY A 294 22.98 -8.56 35.44
CA GLY A 294 23.14 -9.06 34.07
C GLY A 294 23.56 -10.52 33.94
N GLN A 295 23.76 -11.24 35.05
CA GLN A 295 24.15 -12.65 35.04
C GLN A 295 23.08 -13.50 34.35
N VAL A 296 23.51 -14.36 33.44
CA VAL A 296 22.66 -15.35 32.77
C VAL A 296 22.55 -16.58 33.66
N TYR A 297 21.34 -17.09 33.85
CA TYR A 297 21.07 -18.32 34.58
C TYR A 297 19.78 -18.97 34.05
N CYS A 298 19.57 -20.26 34.33
CA CYS A 298 18.35 -20.97 33.99
C CYS A 298 17.88 -21.86 35.15
N MET A 299 16.75 -22.55 34.97
CA MET A 299 16.20 -23.47 35.99
C MET A 299 17.11 -24.68 36.30
N ASN A 300 18.04 -25.04 35.42
CA ASN A 300 19.07 -26.04 35.73
C ASN A 300 20.15 -25.47 36.66
N CYS A 301 20.59 -24.24 36.42
CA CYS A 301 21.60 -23.57 37.24
C CYS A 301 21.06 -23.19 38.62
N GLU A 302 19.81 -22.71 38.67
CA GLU A 302 19.12 -22.34 39.91
C GLU A 302 17.76 -23.04 39.97
N ARG A 303 17.55 -23.92 40.96
CA ARG A 303 16.31 -24.69 41.13
C ARG A 303 15.05 -23.82 41.25
N ARG A 304 15.18 -22.58 41.69
CA ARG A 304 14.08 -21.62 41.87
C ARG A 304 14.46 -20.28 41.26
N ILE A 305 13.58 -19.73 40.44
CA ILE A 305 13.67 -18.33 40.00
C ILE A 305 13.13 -17.45 41.12
N TYR A 306 13.97 -16.56 41.65
CA TYR A 306 13.62 -15.66 42.75
C TYR A 306 12.84 -14.43 42.27
N TRP A 307 12.38 -13.63 43.23
CA TRP A 307 11.54 -12.44 43.03
C TRP A 307 12.01 -11.57 41.84
N ASN A 308 11.09 -11.26 40.92
CA ASN A 308 11.34 -10.48 39.70
C ASN A 308 12.48 -11.00 38.79
N GLY A 309 12.79 -12.28 38.83
CA GLY A 309 13.84 -12.87 37.98
C GLY A 309 15.25 -12.45 38.41
N LEU A 310 15.47 -12.18 39.70
CA LEU A 310 16.80 -12.02 40.28
C LEU A 310 17.51 -13.38 40.37
N CYS A 311 18.81 -13.39 40.10
CA CYS A 311 19.64 -14.56 40.44
C CYS A 311 19.78 -14.68 41.97
N LYS A 312 20.11 -15.88 42.45
CA LYS A 312 20.28 -16.20 43.87
C LYS A 312 21.12 -15.14 44.60
N ASN A 313 22.29 -14.80 44.08
CA ASN A 313 23.21 -13.85 44.73
C ASN A 313 22.61 -12.44 44.84
N CYS A 314 21.86 -11.97 43.84
CA CYS A 314 21.20 -10.66 43.92
C CYS A 314 20.03 -10.67 44.89
N TYR A 315 19.28 -11.77 44.94
CA TYR A 315 18.18 -11.91 45.88
C TYR A 315 18.69 -11.92 47.32
N THR A 316 19.70 -12.74 47.63
CA THR A 316 20.26 -12.86 48.99
C THR A 316 20.92 -11.58 49.48
N CYS A 317 21.61 -10.86 48.59
CA CYS A 317 22.32 -9.64 48.97
C CYS A 317 21.43 -8.38 49.04
N LEU A 318 20.42 -8.26 48.17
CA LEU A 318 19.65 -7.02 47.98
C LEU A 318 18.22 -7.09 48.50
N VAL A 319 17.67 -8.29 48.76
CA VAL A 319 16.27 -8.47 49.15
C VAL A 319 16.15 -9.19 50.49
N SER A 320 16.68 -10.42 50.62
CA SER A 320 16.56 -11.17 51.89
C SER A 320 17.62 -10.78 52.94
N PHE A 321 18.71 -10.12 52.52
CA PHE A 321 19.81 -9.68 53.40
C PHE A 321 20.48 -10.81 54.19
N GLU A 322 20.43 -12.04 53.69
CA GLU A 322 21.01 -13.24 54.31
C GLU A 322 22.53 -13.37 54.05
N ALA A 323 23.09 -12.57 53.14
CA ALA A 323 24.50 -12.63 52.77
C ALA A 323 25.38 -11.68 53.58
N ASP A 324 26.67 -12.03 53.69
CA ASP A 324 27.67 -11.24 54.40
C ASP A 324 27.82 -9.81 53.84
N PRO A 325 28.17 -8.82 54.69
CA PRO A 325 28.32 -7.43 54.27
C PRO A 325 29.29 -7.23 53.09
N SER A 326 30.37 -7.98 53.02
CA SER A 326 31.37 -7.91 51.95
C SER A 326 30.81 -8.35 50.59
N ASP A 327 30.04 -9.44 50.56
CA ASP A 327 29.38 -9.94 49.36
C ASP A 327 28.28 -8.99 48.89
N ARG A 328 27.57 -8.36 49.84
CA ARG A 328 26.58 -7.32 49.55
C ARG A 328 27.20 -6.14 48.82
N VAL A 329 28.31 -5.61 49.33
CA VAL A 329 29.05 -4.50 48.67
C VAL A 329 29.48 -4.90 47.26
N ARG A 330 30.00 -6.12 47.07
CA ARG A 330 30.41 -6.62 45.75
C ARG A 330 29.25 -6.67 44.75
N VAL A 331 28.08 -7.18 45.16
CA VAL A 331 26.89 -7.24 44.30
C VAL A 331 26.37 -5.84 43.95
N ILE A 332 26.41 -4.90 44.90
CA ILE A 332 26.02 -3.50 44.67
C ILE A 332 26.93 -2.88 43.60
N LEU A 333 28.26 -2.98 43.75
CA LEU A 333 29.21 -2.45 42.78
C LEU A 333 28.99 -3.05 41.38
N LYS A 334 28.84 -4.38 41.31
CA LYS A 334 28.54 -5.08 40.04
C LYS A 334 27.24 -4.58 39.39
N SER A 335 26.20 -4.33 40.20
CA SER A 335 24.92 -3.81 39.69
C SER A 335 25.04 -2.37 39.16
N TYR A 336 25.88 -1.54 39.80
CA TYR A 336 26.15 -0.18 39.37
C TYR A 336 26.89 -0.16 38.03
N GLU A 337 27.95 -0.97 37.90
CA GLU A 337 28.68 -1.11 36.63
C GLU A 337 27.81 -1.61 35.50
N PHE A 338 26.98 -2.64 35.76
CA PHE A 338 26.04 -3.15 34.79
C PHE A 338 25.06 -2.05 34.34
N THR A 339 24.48 -1.31 35.28
CA THR A 339 23.56 -0.22 34.98
C THR A 339 24.24 0.88 34.16
N ARG A 340 25.49 1.23 34.48
CA ARG A 340 26.30 2.21 33.74
C ARG A 340 26.54 1.77 32.30
N LYS A 341 26.99 0.53 32.09
CA LYS A 341 27.17 -0.07 30.75
C LYS A 341 25.87 -0.09 29.95
N GLN A 342 24.75 -0.43 30.60
CA GLN A 342 23.44 -0.43 29.95
C GLN A 342 22.96 0.96 29.55
N LYS A 343 23.22 2.00 30.38
CA LYS A 343 22.91 3.39 30.02
C LYS A 343 23.74 3.85 28.83
N ALA A 344 25.06 3.66 28.85
CA ALA A 344 25.95 4.04 27.75
C ALA A 344 25.52 3.39 26.42
N TYR A 345 25.24 2.08 26.44
CA TYR A 345 24.75 1.37 25.26
C TYR A 345 23.38 1.89 24.78
N LYS A 346 22.44 2.18 25.70
CA LYS A 346 21.14 2.76 25.33
C LYS A 346 21.30 4.11 24.64
N THR A 347 22.15 4.98 25.17
CA THR A 347 22.44 6.31 24.61
C THR A 347 23.05 6.19 23.20
N LEU A 348 24.04 5.30 23.04
CA LEU A 348 24.65 5.04 21.74
C LEU A 348 23.63 4.53 20.72
N MET A 349 22.81 3.55 21.10
CA MET A 349 21.83 2.95 20.19
C MET A 349 20.64 3.87 19.89
N SER A 350 20.25 4.75 20.82
CA SER A 350 19.23 5.76 20.54
C SER A 350 19.67 6.81 19.53
N PHE A 351 20.98 7.05 19.42
CA PHE A 351 21.54 7.91 18.39
C PHE A 351 21.51 7.21 17.02
N LEU A 352 21.83 5.92 16.96
CA LEU A 352 21.91 5.16 15.71
C LEU A 352 20.55 4.74 15.13
N ILE A 353 19.58 4.42 15.99
CA ILE A 353 18.26 3.92 15.58
C ILE A 353 17.18 4.80 16.24
N PRO A 354 16.56 5.71 15.48
CA PRO A 354 15.44 6.51 15.97
C PRO A 354 14.35 5.60 16.55
N GLY A 355 13.93 5.88 17.80
CA GLY A 355 12.93 5.07 18.51
C GLY A 355 13.46 3.84 19.26
N PHE A 356 14.77 3.58 19.26
CA PHE A 356 15.39 2.44 19.98
C PHE A 356 15.05 2.40 21.48
N LEU A 357 15.03 3.57 22.14
CA LEU A 357 14.69 3.69 23.56
C LEU A 357 13.27 3.16 23.87
N LEU A 358 12.33 3.37 22.95
CA LEU A 358 10.95 2.92 23.09
C LEU A 358 10.88 1.39 22.93
N MET A 359 11.62 0.80 21.98
CA MET A 359 11.65 -0.66 21.71
C MET A 359 12.14 -1.51 22.90
N ARG A 360 12.73 -0.89 23.92
CA ARG A 360 13.44 -1.59 25.00
C ARG A 360 12.62 -1.78 26.30
N GLY A 361 11.44 -1.18 26.42
CA GLY A 361 10.55 -1.49 27.56
C GLY A 361 9.96 -2.91 27.46
N ASP A 362 9.59 -3.53 28.57
CA ASP A 362 8.87 -4.84 28.64
C ASP A 362 7.46 -4.79 28.00
N ARG A 363 7.14 -3.74 27.24
CA ARG A 363 5.88 -3.50 26.55
C ARG A 363 6.16 -3.03 25.12
N LEU A 364 6.31 -3.99 24.20
CA LEU A 364 6.63 -3.77 22.77
C LEU A 364 5.49 -3.20 21.90
N ILE A 365 4.30 -2.92 22.44
CA ILE A 365 3.11 -2.52 21.64
C ILE A 365 3.15 -1.04 21.22
N ARG A 366 3.67 -0.15 22.08
CA ARG A 366 3.75 1.31 21.84
C ARG A 366 4.87 1.76 20.87
N PRO A 367 6.03 1.11 20.78
CA PRO A 367 7.13 1.54 19.90
C PRO A 367 6.91 1.18 18.44
N LEU A 368 6.30 0.02 18.17
CA LEU A 368 6.13 -0.48 16.80
C LEU A 368 5.05 0.30 16.03
N THR A 369 4.00 0.75 16.73
CA THR A 369 2.94 1.62 16.19
C THR A 369 3.49 2.99 15.78
N LEU A 370 4.34 3.61 16.60
CA LEU A 370 5.01 4.88 16.28
C LEU A 370 6.05 4.73 15.16
N PHE A 371 6.84 3.65 15.14
CA PHE A 371 7.85 3.43 14.10
C PHE A 371 7.23 3.12 12.73
N CYS A 372 6.09 2.42 12.68
CA CYS A 372 5.31 2.25 11.46
C CYS A 372 4.69 3.56 10.98
N LEU A 373 4.26 4.45 11.88
CA LEU A 373 3.77 5.79 11.54
C LEU A 373 4.89 6.71 10.99
N CYS A 374 6.13 6.58 11.48
CA CYS A 374 7.27 7.37 10.98
C CYS A 374 7.82 6.88 9.62
N ILE A 375 7.50 5.66 9.18
CA ILE A 375 7.99 5.06 7.93
C ILE A 375 6.91 5.00 6.84
N LEU A 376 5.64 5.25 7.19
CA LEU A 376 4.68 5.70 6.20
C LEU A 376 5.18 7.07 5.70
N PRO A 377 5.61 7.21 4.44
CA PRO A 377 5.82 8.54 3.93
C PRO A 377 4.44 9.20 4.00
N PHE A 378 4.29 10.22 4.84
CA PHE A 378 3.36 11.29 4.55
C PHE A 378 3.81 11.87 3.20
N ARG A 379 3.38 11.23 2.12
CA ARG A 379 3.44 11.78 0.77
C ARG A 379 2.19 12.64 0.62
N THR A 380 2.12 13.68 1.44
CA THR A 380 1.27 14.84 1.19
C THR A 380 2.08 15.76 0.30
N ASP A 381 1.60 15.91 -0.93
CA ASP A 381 1.78 17.06 -1.81
C ASP A 381 3.20 17.41 -2.26
N PHE A 382 3.54 16.91 -3.45
CA PHE A 382 4.35 17.66 -4.42
C PHE A 382 3.73 17.53 -5.81
N VAL A 383 2.56 18.18 -5.98
CA VAL A 383 2.12 18.68 -7.28
C VAL A 383 2.71 20.09 -7.40
N THR A 384 4.00 20.19 -7.72
CA THR A 384 4.55 21.47 -8.17
C THR A 384 4.09 21.70 -9.59
N CYS A 385 3.12 22.61 -9.72
CA CYS A 385 2.81 23.32 -10.95
C CYS A 385 4.09 23.75 -11.66
N GLN A 386 4.42 23.09 -12.77
CA GLN A 386 5.27 23.73 -13.78
C GLN A 386 4.42 24.78 -14.48
N HIS A 387 4.56 26.01 -14.02
CA HIS A 387 4.21 27.18 -14.81
C HIS A 387 5.05 27.17 -16.08
N ILE A 388 4.37 26.96 -17.21
CA ILE A 388 4.85 27.35 -18.53
C ILE A 388 4.96 28.87 -18.50
N ARG A 389 6.19 29.39 -18.42
CA ARG A 389 6.54 30.70 -18.96
C ARG A 389 7.29 30.45 -20.25
N THR A 390 6.65 30.73 -21.37
CA THR A 390 7.34 31.12 -22.60
C THR A 390 7.05 32.60 -22.82
N PRO A 391 8.00 33.41 -23.31
CA PRO A 391 7.62 34.57 -24.11
C PRO A 391 6.89 34.13 -25.38
#